data_AF-A0A419WAF3-F1
#
_entry.id   AF-A0A419WAF3-F1
#
_cell.length_a   1.000
_cell.length_b   1.000
_cell.length_c   1.000
_cell.angle_alpha   90.00
_cell.angle_beta   90.00
_cell.angle_gamma   90.00
#
_symmetry.space_group_name_H-M   'P 1'
#
loop_
_entity.id
_entity.type
_entity.pdbx_description
1 polymer ?
#
loop_
_entity_poly.entity_id
_entity_poly.type
_entity_poly.pdbx_seq_one_letter_code
_entity_poly.pdbx_strand_id
1 'polypeptide(L)'
;MEYQGNILKMRSEFADPVRYFFRIGDQEIDMNALLGKQIRMQFDGQINCIACGKRTKTSFSQGFCYSCLQTAPEASETVMRPELSKSQFGIARDMKWAEEHDLIDHIVYLAVSSELKVGVTRHHQVPTRWIDQGASYAIRVAQTPNRHIAGVIEVFLKKYFTDKTNWRDMLKNNVAENFNLPEEKENVLRLLPAELRQYRCDNDEVMHFNYPALEFPDKIKSLSFDKEPVIEGEMKGIKGQYLLLDGGQVLNVRKHNGYYLSFSFNS
;
A
#
# COMPACT_ATOMS: atom_id res chain seq x y z
N MET A 1 -9.93 7.15 25.39
CA MET A 1 -8.73 6.33 25.71
C MET A 1 -7.51 7.00 25.08
N GLU A 2 -6.32 6.82 25.65
CA GLU A 2 -5.07 7.39 25.09
C GLU A 2 -4.03 6.29 24.90
N TYR A 3 -3.37 6.31 23.74
CA TYR A 3 -2.34 5.36 23.31
C TYR A 3 -1.12 6.15 22.87
N GLN A 4 0.08 5.61 23.11
CA GLN A 4 1.33 6.26 22.71
C GLN A 4 2.31 5.24 22.14
N GLY A 5 3.05 5.62 21.10
CA GLY A 5 4.03 4.73 20.50
C GLY A 5 4.41 5.09 19.07
N ASN A 6 5.43 4.42 18.53
CA ASN A 6 5.75 4.49 17.11
C ASN A 6 4.64 3.85 16.29
N ILE A 7 4.19 4.53 15.24
CA ILE A 7 3.16 3.99 14.35
C ILE A 7 3.76 3.23 13.18
N LEU A 8 3.00 2.25 12.69
CA LEU A 8 3.28 1.54 11.45
C LEU A 8 2.07 1.65 10.52
N LYS A 9 2.24 1.22 9.26
CA LYS A 9 1.16 1.15 8.29
C LYS A 9 0.01 0.36 8.93
N MET A 10 -1.23 0.78 8.64
CA MET A 10 -2.39 0.09 9.17
C MET A 10 -2.38 -1.35 8.69
N ARG A 11 -2.71 -2.28 9.59
CA ARG A 11 -3.02 -3.66 9.19
C ARG A 11 -4.41 -3.65 8.59
N SER A 12 -4.60 -4.38 7.49
CA SER A 12 -5.89 -4.52 6.83
C SER A 12 -6.25 -6.00 6.72
N GLU A 13 -7.53 -6.29 6.93
CA GLU A 13 -8.10 -7.63 6.72
C GLU A 13 -9.14 -7.55 5.60
N PHE A 14 -9.11 -8.56 4.72
CA PHE A 14 -10.13 -8.69 3.69
C PHE A 14 -11.46 -9.08 4.33
N ALA A 15 -12.40 -8.14 4.30
CA ALA A 15 -13.74 -8.22 4.84
C ALA A 15 -14.63 -7.24 4.05
N ASP A 16 -15.94 -7.26 4.31
CA ASP A 16 -16.89 -6.35 3.69
C ASP A 16 -17.69 -5.56 4.75
N PRO A 17 -17.39 -4.27 4.99
CA PRO A 17 -16.25 -3.52 4.43
C PRO A 17 -14.90 -4.01 4.99
N VAL A 18 -13.79 -3.63 4.34
CA VAL A 18 -12.42 -3.93 4.78
C VAL A 18 -12.23 -3.47 6.24
N ARG A 19 -11.60 -4.31 7.07
CA ARG A 19 -11.25 -3.95 8.46
C ARG A 19 -9.85 -3.40 8.56
N TYR A 20 -9.70 -2.33 9.33
CA TYR A 20 -8.45 -1.62 9.53
C TYR A 20 -8.06 -1.54 10.99
N PHE A 21 -6.78 -1.78 11.26
CA PHE A 21 -6.21 -1.67 12.59
C PHE A 21 -5.05 -0.69 12.59
N PHE A 22 -5.16 0.34 13.43
CA PHE A 22 -4.09 1.31 13.64
C PHE A 22 -3.07 0.73 14.60
N ARG A 23 -1.82 0.64 14.13
CA ARG A 23 -0.71 0.04 14.86
C ARG A 23 0.08 1.14 15.54
N ILE A 24 0.13 1.12 16.87
CA ILE A 24 0.83 2.11 17.69
C ILE A 24 1.53 1.41 18.87
N GLY A 25 2.87 1.44 18.86
CA GLY A 25 3.65 0.60 19.77
C GLY A 25 3.28 -0.88 19.59
N ASP A 26 2.95 -1.55 20.68
CA ASP A 26 2.52 -2.96 20.70
C ASP A 26 0.99 -3.13 20.60
N GLN A 27 0.25 -2.05 20.34
CA GLN A 27 -1.21 -2.05 20.33
C GLN A 27 -1.77 -1.99 18.90
N GLU A 28 -2.91 -2.65 18.70
CA GLU A 28 -3.73 -2.55 17.50
C GLU A 28 -5.13 -2.05 17.86
N ILE A 29 -5.55 -0.94 17.25
CA ILE A 29 -6.84 -0.30 17.52
C ILE A 29 -7.75 -0.51 16.32
N ASP A 30 -8.94 -1.10 16.52
CA ASP A 30 -9.95 -1.26 15.47
C ASP A 30 -10.46 0.11 15.03
N MET A 31 -10.03 0.55 13.84
CA MET A 31 -10.35 1.87 13.31
C MET A 31 -11.76 1.93 12.74
N ASN A 32 -12.32 0.81 12.31
CA ASN A 32 -13.69 0.78 11.79
C ASN A 32 -14.69 1.17 12.90
N ALA A 33 -14.42 0.79 14.15
CA ALA A 33 -15.24 1.15 15.31
C ALA A 33 -15.17 2.64 15.70
N LEU A 34 -14.24 3.41 15.10
CA LEU A 34 -14.05 4.83 15.36
C LEU A 34 -14.67 5.73 14.29
N LEU A 35 -15.36 5.17 13.28
CA LEU A 35 -16.14 5.95 12.32
C LEU A 35 -17.15 6.85 13.04
N GLY A 36 -17.22 8.12 12.64
CA GLY A 36 -18.07 9.15 13.23
C GLY A 36 -17.58 9.70 14.57
N LYS A 37 -16.45 9.21 15.09
CA LYS A 37 -15.88 9.69 16.36
C LYS A 37 -14.79 10.72 16.13
N GLN A 38 -14.64 11.64 17.10
CA GLN A 38 -13.47 12.51 17.15
C GLN A 38 -12.22 11.69 17.47
N ILE A 39 -11.20 11.84 16.63
CA ILE A 39 -9.87 11.33 16.88
C ILE A 39 -8.87 12.49 16.94
N ARG A 40 -7.79 12.29 17.70
CA ARG A 40 -6.67 13.22 17.81
C ARG A 40 -5.36 12.45 17.78
N MET A 41 -4.45 12.89 16.92
CA MET A 41 -3.09 12.38 16.78
C MET A 41 -2.11 13.53 16.99
N GLN A 42 -1.17 13.36 17.90
CA GLN A 42 -0.13 14.34 18.19
C GLN A 42 1.25 13.71 17.99
N PHE A 43 2.03 14.29 17.09
CA PHE A 43 3.43 13.95 16.88
C PHE A 43 4.30 14.62 17.95
N ASP A 44 5.14 13.82 18.62
CA ASP A 44 6.00 14.27 19.71
C ASP A 44 7.37 14.81 19.23
N GLY A 45 7.65 14.75 17.91
CA GLY A 45 8.93 15.12 17.33
C GLY A 45 9.98 13.99 17.30
N GLN A 46 9.61 12.77 17.69
CA GLN A 46 10.47 11.59 17.66
C GLN A 46 10.10 10.65 16.51
N ILE A 47 11.10 10.34 15.68
CA ILE A 47 10.99 9.31 14.63
C ILE A 47 11.98 8.20 14.95
N ASN A 48 11.53 6.95 14.93
CA ASN A 48 12.37 5.77 15.06
C ASN A 48 12.40 5.03 13.72
N CYS A 49 13.59 4.62 13.29
CA CYS A 49 13.75 3.81 12.09
C CYS A 49 12.99 2.49 12.23
N ILE A 50 12.14 2.15 11.27
CA ILE A 50 11.35 0.90 11.32
C ILE A 50 12.21 -0.37 11.20
N ALA A 51 13.43 -0.26 10.69
CA ALA A 51 14.35 -1.40 10.54
C ALA A 51 15.24 -1.61 11.78
N CYS A 52 15.79 -0.54 12.35
CA CYS A 52 16.80 -0.64 13.40
C CYS A 52 16.43 0.03 14.73
N GLY A 53 15.24 0.63 14.83
CA GLY A 53 14.73 1.29 16.04
C GLY A 53 15.43 2.60 16.42
N LYS A 54 16.59 2.94 15.81
CA LYS A 54 17.34 4.15 16.13
C LYS A 54 16.52 5.41 15.86
N ARG A 55 16.61 6.38 16.78
CA ARG A 55 16.04 7.71 16.60
C ARG A 55 16.68 8.41 15.40
N THR A 56 15.86 9.07 14.59
CA THR A 56 16.32 9.84 13.42
C THR A 56 15.55 11.16 13.33
N LYS A 57 16.14 12.14 12.65
CA LYS A 57 15.51 13.46 12.41
C LYS A 57 14.58 13.44 11.20
N THR A 58 14.76 12.49 10.28
CA THR A 58 14.05 12.45 9.00
C THR A 58 13.70 11.01 8.67
N SER A 59 12.45 10.80 8.26
CA SER A 59 11.98 9.50 7.75
C SER A 59 12.23 9.42 6.25
N PHE A 60 13.08 8.49 5.83
CA PHE A 60 13.34 8.20 4.42
C PHE A 60 12.54 6.98 3.97
N SER A 61 12.04 6.99 2.73
CA SER A 61 11.30 5.87 2.13
C SER A 61 10.24 5.26 3.06
N GLN A 62 9.43 6.12 3.71
CA GLN A 62 8.35 5.71 4.60
C GLN A 62 8.81 4.89 5.82
N GLY A 63 9.87 5.35 6.52
CA GLY A 63 10.18 4.85 7.87
C GLY A 63 11.67 4.58 8.17
N PHE A 64 12.58 4.73 7.23
CA PHE A 64 13.99 4.38 7.43
C PHE A 64 14.84 5.58 7.86
N CYS A 65 15.87 5.34 8.67
CA CYS A 65 16.98 6.29 8.80
C CYS A 65 17.88 6.21 7.55
N TYR A 66 18.74 7.22 7.35
CA TYR A 66 19.62 7.28 6.17
C TYR A 66 20.51 6.04 6.00
N SER A 67 21.07 5.50 7.09
CA SER A 67 21.90 4.29 7.03
C SER A 67 21.08 3.09 6.55
N CYS A 68 19.92 2.83 7.14
CA CYS A 68 19.07 1.71 6.74
C CYS A 68 18.49 1.88 5.33
N LEU A 69 18.24 3.10 4.85
CA LEU A 69 17.87 3.33 3.45
C LEU A 69 18.94 2.73 2.49
N GLN A 70 20.21 2.91 2.83
CA GLN A 70 21.34 2.44 2.02
C GLN A 70 21.62 0.94 2.21
N THR A 71 21.39 0.39 3.40
CA THR A 71 21.87 -0.96 3.75
C THR A 71 20.76 -2.00 3.95
N ALA A 72 19.58 -1.61 4.42
CA ALA A 72 18.52 -2.57 4.73
C ALA A 72 17.98 -3.21 3.44
N PRO A 73 17.80 -4.55 3.39
CA PRO A 73 17.36 -5.24 2.18
C PRO A 73 15.95 -4.81 1.76
N GLU A 74 15.05 -4.56 2.71
CA GLU A 74 13.68 -4.08 2.48
C GLU A 74 13.60 -2.62 2.00
N ALA A 75 14.70 -1.86 2.08
CA ALA A 75 14.84 -0.52 1.53
C ALA A 75 15.57 -0.50 0.18
N SER A 76 15.87 -1.67 -0.40
CA SER A 76 16.51 -1.81 -1.70
C SER A 76 15.69 -1.16 -2.82
N GLU A 77 16.36 -0.57 -3.81
CA GLU A 77 15.70 0.00 -5.00
C GLU A 77 14.80 -1.03 -5.71
N THR A 78 15.21 -2.30 -5.68
CA THR A 78 14.46 -3.43 -6.26
C THR A 78 13.06 -3.62 -5.66
N VAL A 79 12.78 -3.08 -4.48
CA VAL A 79 11.44 -3.09 -3.88
C VAL A 79 10.49 -2.14 -4.62
N MET A 80 11.02 -1.03 -5.13
CA MET A 80 10.28 -0.05 -5.94
C MET A 80 10.37 -0.35 -7.44
N ARG A 81 11.46 -1.00 -7.86
CA ARG A 81 11.79 -1.35 -9.24
C ARG A 81 12.10 -2.84 -9.35
N PRO A 82 11.06 -3.70 -9.31
CA PRO A 82 11.20 -5.15 -9.25
C PRO A 82 12.03 -5.74 -10.39
N GLU A 83 12.02 -5.11 -11.56
CA GLU A 83 12.78 -5.50 -12.75
C GLU A 83 14.30 -5.44 -12.55
N LEU A 84 14.78 -4.66 -11.58
CA LEU A 84 16.21 -4.53 -11.28
C LEU A 84 16.74 -5.63 -10.35
N SER A 85 15.87 -6.49 -9.79
CA SER A 85 16.31 -7.58 -8.91
C SER A 85 17.26 -8.54 -9.66
N LYS A 86 18.36 -8.89 -9.00
CA LYS A 86 19.38 -9.84 -9.47
C LYS A 86 19.55 -11.02 -8.51
N SER A 87 18.62 -11.21 -7.58
CA SER A 87 18.69 -12.24 -6.55
C SER A 87 18.75 -13.64 -7.13
N GLN A 88 18.16 -13.87 -8.31
CA GLN A 88 18.22 -15.15 -9.04
C GLN A 88 19.65 -15.54 -9.47
N PHE A 89 20.57 -14.57 -9.47
CA PHE A 89 21.99 -14.78 -9.75
C PHE A 89 22.84 -14.78 -8.47
N GLY A 90 22.22 -14.84 -7.29
CA GLY A 90 22.92 -14.78 -6.01
C GLY A 90 23.39 -13.37 -5.61
N ILE A 91 22.78 -12.32 -6.18
CA ILE A 91 23.18 -10.92 -5.95
C ILE A 91 22.05 -10.15 -5.28
N ALA A 92 22.18 -9.90 -3.97
CA ALA A 92 21.28 -9.07 -3.18
C ALA A 92 22.04 -8.37 -2.03
N ARG A 93 21.43 -7.38 -1.37
CA ARG A 93 21.97 -6.80 -0.12
C ARG A 93 22.07 -7.83 0.99
N ASP A 94 21.09 -8.72 1.05
CA ASP A 94 21.02 -9.88 1.95
C ASP A 94 20.35 -11.01 1.18
N MET A 95 21.05 -12.14 1.03
CA MET A 95 20.55 -13.28 0.27
C MET A 95 19.47 -14.06 1.01
N LYS A 96 19.54 -14.16 2.35
CA LYS A 96 18.51 -14.83 3.13
C LYS A 96 17.20 -14.05 3.05
N TRP A 97 17.27 -12.73 3.15
CA TRP A 97 16.10 -11.88 2.93
C TRP A 97 15.54 -12.05 1.51
N ALA A 98 16.42 -12.11 0.50
CA ALA A 98 16.00 -12.30 -0.88
C ALA A 98 15.35 -13.68 -1.13
N GLU A 99 15.81 -14.74 -0.50
CA GLU A 99 15.16 -16.05 -0.54
C GLU A 99 13.73 -15.99 0.01
N GLU A 100 13.51 -15.20 1.07
CA GLU A 100 12.19 -15.04 1.70
C GLU A 100 11.27 -14.04 0.97
N HIS A 101 11.81 -13.12 0.16
CA HIS A 101 11.04 -11.97 -0.36
C HIS A 101 11.14 -11.71 -1.87
N ASP A 102 12.19 -12.18 -2.53
CA ASP A 102 12.47 -11.98 -3.95
C ASP A 102 12.34 -13.29 -4.74
N LEU A 103 12.86 -14.40 -4.19
CA LEU A 103 12.90 -15.73 -4.81
C LEU A 103 11.72 -16.61 -4.37
N ILE A 104 10.55 -15.99 -4.29
CA ILE A 104 9.29 -16.66 -4.03
C ILE A 104 8.29 -16.30 -5.14
N ASP A 105 7.14 -16.95 -5.13
CA ASP A 105 6.07 -16.63 -6.05
C ASP A 105 5.59 -15.17 -5.90
N HIS A 106 5.54 -14.49 -7.03
CA HIS A 106 5.02 -13.14 -7.19
C HIS A 106 3.82 -13.16 -8.13
N ILE A 107 2.90 -12.23 -7.91
CA ILE A 107 1.70 -12.03 -8.70
C ILE A 107 1.81 -10.69 -9.41
N VAL A 108 1.70 -10.73 -10.73
CA VAL A 108 1.36 -9.57 -11.56
C VAL A 108 -0.15 -9.47 -11.63
N TYR A 109 -0.70 -8.29 -11.41
CA TYR A 109 -2.15 -8.09 -11.33
C TYR A 109 -2.58 -6.83 -12.07
N LEU A 110 -3.85 -6.81 -12.48
CA LEU A 110 -4.57 -5.60 -12.84
C LEU A 110 -5.45 -5.20 -11.65
N ALA A 111 -5.48 -3.91 -11.35
CA ALA A 111 -6.33 -3.36 -10.30
C ALA A 111 -6.99 -2.07 -10.79
N VAL A 112 -8.24 -1.85 -10.42
CA VAL A 112 -9.00 -0.66 -10.77
C VAL A 112 -9.25 0.15 -9.52
N SER A 113 -9.00 1.46 -9.61
CA SER A 113 -9.49 2.46 -8.66
C SER A 113 -10.16 3.58 -9.47
N SER A 114 -9.54 4.76 -9.57
CA SER A 114 -9.94 5.78 -10.54
C SER A 114 -9.48 5.48 -11.97
N GLU A 115 -8.58 4.51 -12.13
CA GLU A 115 -8.05 4.02 -13.40
C GLU A 115 -7.63 2.55 -13.24
N LEU A 116 -7.42 1.88 -14.38
CA LEU A 116 -6.81 0.56 -14.47
C LEU A 116 -5.28 0.68 -14.37
N LYS A 117 -4.68 -0.06 -13.44
CA LYS A 117 -3.22 -0.14 -13.26
C LYS A 117 -2.73 -1.57 -13.29
N VAL A 118 -1.50 -1.74 -13.73
CA VAL A 118 -0.72 -2.97 -13.52
C VAL A 118 0.16 -2.81 -12.28
N GLY A 119 0.31 -3.87 -11.49
CA GLY A 119 1.21 -3.89 -10.37
C GLY A 119 1.74 -5.28 -10.05
N VAL A 120 2.71 -5.34 -9.14
CA VAL A 120 3.27 -6.60 -8.65
C VAL A 120 3.26 -6.69 -7.13
N THR A 121 3.12 -7.92 -6.65
CA THR A 121 3.22 -8.22 -5.24
C THR A 121 3.66 -9.65 -5.00
N ARG A 122 4.04 -9.98 -3.77
CA ARG A 122 4.29 -11.37 -3.37
C ARG A 122 2.97 -12.10 -3.25
N HIS A 123 2.91 -13.39 -3.58
CA HIS A 123 1.66 -14.17 -3.55
C HIS A 123 0.91 -14.06 -2.21
N HIS A 124 1.63 -14.15 -1.09
CA HIS A 124 1.09 -14.04 0.27
C HIS A 124 0.66 -12.62 0.69
N GLN A 125 0.85 -11.61 -0.16
CA GLN A 125 0.36 -10.25 0.04
C GLN A 125 -0.95 -9.98 -0.72
N VAL A 126 -1.46 -10.95 -1.47
CA VAL A 126 -2.79 -10.85 -2.09
C VAL A 126 -3.86 -11.26 -1.06
N PRO A 127 -4.92 -10.48 -0.81
CA PRO A 127 -5.26 -9.19 -1.43
C PRO A 127 -4.79 -7.95 -0.66
N THR A 128 -4.08 -8.09 0.47
CA THR A 128 -3.63 -6.97 1.33
C THR A 128 -2.94 -5.84 0.54
N ARG A 129 -2.12 -6.16 -0.48
CA ARG A 129 -1.46 -5.14 -1.32
C ARG A 129 -2.46 -4.31 -2.12
N TRP A 130 -3.51 -4.93 -2.63
CA TRP A 130 -4.55 -4.25 -3.41
C TRP A 130 -5.39 -3.34 -2.52
N ILE A 131 -5.72 -3.85 -1.33
CA ILE A 131 -6.38 -3.09 -0.27
C ILE A 131 -5.53 -1.87 0.10
N ASP A 132 -4.24 -2.06 0.43
CA ASP A 132 -3.30 -0.99 0.81
C ASP A 132 -3.19 0.12 -0.25
N GLN A 133 -3.41 -0.22 -1.52
CA GLN A 133 -3.37 0.71 -2.64
C GLN A 133 -4.74 1.29 -3.02
N GLY A 134 -5.80 1.02 -2.25
CA GLY A 134 -7.14 1.59 -2.48
C GLY A 134 -7.84 1.10 -3.74
N ALA A 135 -7.52 -0.10 -4.23
CA ALA A 135 -8.19 -0.70 -5.39
C ALA A 135 -9.64 -1.05 -5.07
N SER A 136 -10.58 -0.69 -5.93
CA SER A 136 -11.99 -1.10 -5.81
C SER A 136 -12.21 -2.55 -6.27
N TYR A 137 -11.45 -3.01 -7.27
CA TYR A 137 -11.45 -4.40 -7.69
C TYR A 137 -10.14 -4.76 -8.40
N ALA A 138 -9.77 -6.04 -8.41
CA ALA A 138 -8.51 -6.52 -8.99
C ALA A 138 -8.58 -7.98 -9.47
N ILE A 139 -7.73 -8.32 -10.44
CA ILE A 139 -7.60 -9.66 -11.02
C ILE A 139 -6.11 -10.03 -11.16
N ARG A 140 -5.78 -11.31 -11.01
CA ARG A 140 -4.43 -11.84 -11.22
C ARG A 140 -4.18 -12.03 -12.71
N VAL A 141 -3.01 -11.61 -13.21
CA VAL A 141 -2.60 -11.77 -14.62
C VAL A 141 -1.59 -12.89 -14.77
N ALA A 142 -0.52 -12.85 -13.98
CA ALA A 142 0.58 -13.80 -14.06
C ALA A 142 1.10 -14.17 -12.66
N GLN A 143 1.61 -15.40 -12.53
CA GLN A 143 2.32 -15.89 -11.36
C GLN A 143 3.74 -16.29 -11.77
N THR A 144 4.73 -15.62 -11.18
CA THR A 144 6.14 -15.78 -11.56
C THR A 144 6.95 -16.29 -10.37
N PRO A 145 7.99 -17.10 -10.58
CA PRO A 145 8.74 -17.73 -9.48
C PRO A 145 9.67 -16.78 -8.73
N ASN A 146 9.80 -15.53 -9.19
CA ASN A 146 10.61 -14.51 -8.53
C ASN A 146 10.14 -13.10 -8.89
N ARG A 147 10.65 -12.12 -8.12
CA ARG A 147 10.39 -10.69 -8.27
C ARG A 147 10.82 -10.14 -9.62
N HIS A 148 11.99 -10.56 -10.11
CA HIS A 148 12.57 -10.02 -11.33
C HIS A 148 11.64 -10.23 -12.53
N ILE A 149 11.17 -11.45 -12.73
CA ILE A 149 10.27 -11.79 -13.84
C ILE A 149 8.94 -11.03 -13.70
N ALA A 150 8.38 -10.94 -12.49
CA ALA A 150 7.18 -10.13 -12.25
C ALA A 150 7.40 -8.67 -12.67
N GLY A 151 8.54 -8.09 -12.30
CA GLY A 151 8.93 -6.73 -12.65
C GLY A 151 9.10 -6.52 -14.15
N VAL A 152 9.71 -7.48 -14.85
CA VAL A 152 9.85 -7.43 -16.32
C VAL A 152 8.47 -7.41 -16.99
N ILE A 153 7.53 -8.24 -16.52
CA ILE A 153 6.14 -8.23 -17.01
C ILE A 153 5.47 -6.88 -16.69
N GLU A 154 5.61 -6.36 -15.47
CA GLU A 154 5.03 -5.08 -15.06
C GLU A 154 5.52 -3.93 -15.94
N VAL A 155 6.84 -3.82 -16.13
CA VAL A 155 7.46 -2.77 -16.97
C VAL A 155 7.04 -2.90 -18.42
N PHE A 156 6.91 -4.14 -18.93
CA PHE A 156 6.40 -4.37 -20.28
C PHE A 156 4.96 -3.86 -20.42
N LEU A 157 4.08 -4.23 -19.49
CA LEU A 157 2.67 -3.87 -19.52
C LEU A 157 2.42 -2.38 -19.27
N LYS A 158 3.24 -1.71 -18.45
CA LYS A 158 3.14 -0.25 -18.21
C LYS A 158 3.24 0.59 -19.49
N LYS A 159 3.82 0.07 -20.57
CA LYS A 159 3.84 0.76 -21.87
C LYS A 159 2.44 0.93 -22.49
N TYR A 160 1.46 0.15 -22.03
CA TYR A 160 0.09 0.11 -22.55
C TYR A 160 -0.93 0.74 -21.59
N PHE A 161 -0.53 1.11 -20.37
CA PHE A 161 -1.38 1.73 -19.35
C PHE A 161 -0.90 3.14 -18.99
N THR A 162 -1.79 3.99 -18.48
CA THR A 162 -1.40 5.29 -17.95
C THR A 162 -0.53 5.14 -16.68
N ASP A 163 0.61 5.82 -16.66
CA ASP A 163 1.69 5.61 -15.67
C ASP A 163 1.41 6.24 -14.28
N LYS A 164 0.27 6.90 -14.06
CA LYS A 164 0.05 7.71 -12.84
C LYS A 164 -1.34 7.58 -12.23
N THR A 165 -1.41 6.84 -11.13
CA THR A 165 -2.57 6.81 -10.24
C THR A 165 -2.88 8.17 -9.67
N ASN A 166 -4.04 8.70 -10.04
CA ASN A 166 -4.63 9.86 -9.37
C ASN A 166 -5.17 9.43 -8.00
N TRP A 167 -4.26 9.36 -7.02
CA TRP A 167 -4.62 9.00 -5.64
C TRP A 167 -5.70 9.92 -5.04
N ARG A 168 -5.86 11.15 -5.55
CA ARG A 168 -6.95 12.03 -5.13
C ARG A 168 -8.29 11.45 -5.56
N ASP A 169 -8.45 11.12 -6.84
CA ASP A 169 -9.70 10.55 -7.37
C ASP A 169 -10.03 9.21 -6.71
N MET A 170 -9.01 8.39 -6.43
CA MET A 170 -9.16 7.16 -5.64
C MET A 170 -9.82 7.43 -4.28
N LEU A 171 -9.40 8.47 -3.55
CA LEU A 171 -9.95 8.83 -2.23
C LEU A 171 -11.31 9.52 -2.30
N LYS A 172 -11.65 10.18 -3.41
CA LYS A 172 -13.02 10.65 -3.66
C LYS A 172 -14.00 9.52 -3.96
N ASN A 173 -13.49 8.29 -4.08
CA ASN A 173 -14.24 7.12 -4.52
C ASN A 173 -14.83 7.25 -5.93
N ASN A 174 -14.16 8.03 -6.80
CA ASN A 174 -14.47 8.05 -8.22
C ASN A 174 -13.88 6.79 -8.85
N VAL A 175 -14.68 5.72 -8.89
CA VAL A 175 -14.27 4.44 -9.46
C VAL A 175 -14.48 4.47 -10.97
N ALA A 176 -13.51 3.98 -11.73
CA ALA A 176 -13.71 3.79 -13.17
C ALA A 176 -14.65 2.59 -13.39
N GLU A 177 -15.84 2.84 -13.94
CA GLU A 177 -16.91 1.82 -14.03
C GLU A 177 -16.84 0.95 -15.30
N ASN A 178 -15.93 1.25 -16.24
CA ASN A 178 -15.95 0.70 -17.60
C ASN A 178 -14.89 -0.39 -17.88
N PHE A 179 -14.24 -0.94 -16.86
CA PHE A 179 -13.21 -1.98 -17.07
C PHE A 179 -13.74 -3.38 -16.80
N ASN A 180 -13.81 -4.20 -17.86
CA ASN A 180 -14.03 -5.64 -17.78
C ASN A 180 -12.69 -6.35 -17.53
N LEU A 181 -12.34 -6.57 -16.26
CA LEU A 181 -11.03 -7.12 -15.89
C LEU A 181 -10.68 -8.48 -16.53
N PRO A 182 -11.59 -9.45 -16.66
CA PRO A 182 -11.33 -10.68 -17.42
C PRO A 182 -10.94 -10.43 -18.88
N GLU A 183 -11.62 -9.51 -19.55
CA GLU A 183 -11.31 -9.15 -20.94
C GLU A 183 -9.96 -8.41 -21.04
N GLU A 184 -9.72 -7.45 -20.14
CA GLU A 184 -8.44 -6.74 -20.05
C GLU A 184 -7.28 -7.69 -19.77
N LYS A 185 -7.48 -8.70 -18.91
CA LYS A 185 -6.50 -9.76 -18.64
C LYS A 185 -6.14 -10.51 -19.93
N GLU A 186 -7.13 -10.95 -20.71
CA GLU A 186 -6.87 -11.63 -21.98
C GLU A 186 -6.16 -10.70 -22.98
N ASN A 187 -6.54 -9.43 -23.03
CA ASN A 187 -5.87 -8.44 -23.89
C ASN A 187 -4.39 -8.28 -23.52
N VAL A 188 -4.07 -8.11 -22.24
CA VAL A 188 -2.66 -8.00 -21.82
C VAL A 188 -1.87 -9.29 -22.04
N LEU A 189 -2.48 -10.45 -21.83
CA LEU A 189 -1.83 -11.74 -22.09
C LEU A 189 -1.48 -11.92 -23.57
N ARG A 190 -2.28 -11.38 -24.50
CA ARG A 190 -1.97 -11.39 -25.94
C ARG A 190 -0.82 -10.47 -26.31
N LEU A 191 -0.61 -9.39 -25.56
CA LEU A 191 0.51 -8.46 -25.77
C LEU A 191 1.83 -9.04 -25.29
N LEU A 192 1.81 -9.95 -24.30
CA LEU A 192 3.03 -10.52 -23.75
C LEU A 192 3.74 -11.44 -24.76
N PRO A 193 5.08 -11.34 -24.88
CA PRO A 193 5.88 -12.30 -25.65
C PRO A 193 5.77 -13.70 -25.01
N ALA A 194 6.03 -14.75 -25.80
CA ALA A 194 5.81 -16.14 -25.38
C ALA A 194 6.55 -16.50 -24.07
N GLU A 195 7.76 -15.97 -23.90
CA GLU A 195 8.62 -16.18 -22.74
C GLU A 195 8.05 -15.58 -21.45
N LEU A 196 7.19 -14.56 -21.55
CA LEU A 196 6.51 -13.96 -20.40
C LEU A 196 5.08 -14.50 -20.24
N ARG A 197 4.41 -14.80 -21.36
CA ARG A 197 3.05 -15.33 -21.38
C ARG A 197 2.93 -16.72 -20.74
N GLN A 198 4.01 -17.50 -20.72
CA GLN A 198 4.04 -18.80 -20.02
C GLN A 198 3.71 -18.70 -18.52
N TYR A 199 3.87 -17.52 -17.91
CA TYR A 199 3.56 -17.28 -16.49
C TYR A 199 2.10 -16.89 -16.25
N ARG A 200 1.21 -17.03 -17.26
CA ARG A 200 -0.23 -16.79 -17.13
C ARG A 200 -0.77 -17.45 -15.86
N CYS A 201 -1.55 -16.69 -15.09
CA CYS A 201 -2.29 -17.23 -13.96
C CYS A 201 -3.70 -17.60 -14.44
N ASP A 202 -4.17 -18.83 -14.20
CA ASP A 202 -5.51 -19.27 -14.62
C ASP A 202 -6.62 -18.90 -13.62
N ASN A 203 -6.25 -18.31 -12.48
CA ASN A 203 -7.23 -17.75 -11.56
C ASN A 203 -7.78 -16.44 -12.14
N ASP A 204 -9.03 -16.50 -12.62
CA ASP A 204 -9.80 -15.38 -13.19
C ASP A 204 -10.73 -14.72 -12.16
N GLU A 205 -10.57 -15.01 -10.87
CA GLU A 205 -11.37 -14.39 -9.81
C GLU A 205 -11.13 -12.88 -9.76
N VAL A 206 -12.20 -12.12 -9.96
CA VAL A 206 -12.22 -10.68 -9.70
C VAL A 206 -12.56 -10.47 -8.24
N MET A 207 -11.61 -9.95 -7.47
CA MET A 207 -11.83 -9.59 -6.08
C MET A 207 -12.32 -8.14 -6.01
N HIS A 208 -13.38 -7.90 -5.24
CA HIS A 208 -13.96 -6.59 -4.99
C HIS A 208 -13.66 -6.11 -3.57
N PHE A 209 -13.49 -4.80 -3.40
CA PHE A 209 -13.11 -4.19 -2.12
C PHE A 209 -14.03 -3.01 -1.80
N ASN A 210 -14.83 -3.17 -0.76
CA ASN A 210 -15.61 -2.08 -0.17
C ASN A 210 -14.86 -1.52 1.03
N TYR A 211 -14.83 -0.19 1.13
CA TYR A 211 -14.06 0.52 2.13
C TYR A 211 -14.98 1.15 3.19
N PRO A 212 -14.61 1.12 4.47
CA PRO A 212 -15.42 1.71 5.53
C PRO A 212 -15.40 3.24 5.41
N ALA A 213 -16.52 3.84 5.02
CA ALA A 213 -16.69 5.28 4.95
C ALA A 213 -18.16 5.67 5.18
N LEU A 214 -18.36 6.69 6.02
CA LEU A 214 -19.62 7.41 6.15
C LEU A 214 -19.80 8.37 4.97
N GLU A 215 -18.70 8.99 4.54
CA GLU A 215 -18.68 9.97 3.46
C GLU A 215 -17.30 9.96 2.78
N PHE A 216 -17.27 10.09 1.46
CA PHE A 216 -16.04 10.34 0.70
C PHE A 216 -15.91 11.82 0.37
N PRO A 217 -14.71 12.40 0.44
CA PRO A 217 -14.53 13.84 0.28
C PRO A 217 -14.59 14.29 -1.19
N ASP A 218 -15.33 15.36 -1.49
CA ASP A 218 -15.34 15.98 -2.83
C ASP A 218 -14.04 16.74 -3.15
N LYS A 219 -13.44 17.33 -2.12
CA LYS A 219 -12.17 18.08 -2.18
C LYS A 219 -11.22 17.52 -1.14
N ILE A 220 -9.95 17.42 -1.51
CA ILE A 220 -8.94 16.76 -0.68
C ILE A 220 -7.92 17.76 -0.15
N LYS A 221 -7.80 17.82 1.17
CA LYS A 221 -6.72 18.50 1.89
C LYS A 221 -5.79 17.44 2.50
N SER A 222 -4.59 17.30 1.94
CA SER A 222 -3.60 16.34 2.43
C SER A 222 -2.93 16.85 3.71
N LEU A 223 -3.01 16.05 4.78
CA LEU A 223 -2.39 16.31 6.07
C LEU A 223 -1.07 15.57 6.24
N SER A 224 -0.19 16.14 7.06
CA SER A 224 1.08 15.51 7.41
C SER A 224 1.64 16.06 8.71
N PHE A 225 2.17 15.17 9.55
CA PHE A 225 2.84 15.53 10.80
C PHE A 225 4.11 16.39 10.60
N ASP A 226 4.67 16.40 9.38
CA ASP A 226 5.79 17.28 9.02
C ASP A 226 5.39 18.76 8.98
N LYS A 227 4.10 19.06 8.80
CA LYS A 227 3.57 20.43 8.67
C LYS A 227 2.68 20.81 9.85
N GLU A 228 1.85 19.87 10.28
CA GLU A 228 0.86 20.04 11.34
C GLU A 228 1.11 18.93 12.38
N PRO A 229 1.81 19.20 13.50
CA PRO A 229 2.16 18.16 14.48
C PRO A 229 0.95 17.61 15.23
N VAL A 230 -0.17 18.34 15.22
CA VAL A 230 -1.45 17.88 15.77
C VAL A 230 -2.42 17.76 14.61
N ILE A 231 -3.01 16.57 14.46
CA ILE A 231 -4.08 16.29 13.52
C ILE A 231 -5.28 15.78 14.31
N GLU A 232 -6.40 16.47 14.18
CA GLU A 232 -7.67 16.13 14.83
C GLU A 232 -8.82 16.34 13.84
N GLY A 233 -9.89 15.58 14.03
CA GLY A 233 -11.04 15.59 13.13
C GLY A 233 -11.90 14.35 13.32
N GLU A 234 -13.10 14.40 12.74
CA GLU A 234 -14.09 13.34 12.88
C GLU A 234 -13.77 12.28 11.84
N MET A 235 -13.61 11.02 12.24
CA MET A 235 -13.30 9.98 11.27
C MET A 235 -14.49 9.75 10.33
N LYS A 236 -14.36 10.17 9.08
CA LYS A 236 -15.36 9.94 8.03
C LYS A 236 -15.16 8.63 7.28
N GLY A 237 -13.94 8.09 7.24
CA GLY A 237 -13.69 6.84 6.54
C GLY A 237 -12.23 6.44 6.46
N ILE A 238 -11.97 5.32 5.79
CA ILE A 238 -10.64 4.77 5.54
C ILE A 238 -10.64 4.17 4.14
N LYS A 239 -9.66 4.54 3.31
CA LYS A 239 -9.45 3.89 2.00
C LYS A 239 -7.96 3.75 1.71
N GLY A 240 -7.53 2.51 1.45
CA GLY A 240 -6.10 2.22 1.34
C GLY A 240 -5.37 2.45 2.65
N GLN A 241 -4.27 3.20 2.61
CA GLN A 241 -3.51 3.60 3.80
C GLN A 241 -3.82 5.04 4.24
N TYR A 242 -5.02 5.55 3.90
CA TYR A 242 -5.48 6.89 4.21
C TYR A 242 -6.63 6.87 5.19
N LEU A 243 -6.53 7.68 6.25
CA LEU A 243 -7.66 8.10 7.06
C LEU A 243 -8.34 9.29 6.38
N LEU A 244 -9.67 9.25 6.30
CA LEU A 244 -10.53 10.33 5.82
C LEU A 244 -11.16 11.00 7.04
N LEU A 245 -10.93 12.30 7.20
CA LEU A 245 -11.49 13.13 8.26
C LEU A 245 -12.48 14.13 7.65
N ASP A 246 -13.21 14.82 8.52
CA ASP A 246 -14.11 15.90 8.15
C ASP A 246 -13.40 17.05 7.40
N GLY A 247 -14.17 17.88 6.71
CA GLY A 247 -13.64 18.99 5.91
C GLY A 247 -12.75 18.56 4.72
N GLY A 248 -12.82 17.29 4.30
CA GLY A 248 -12.03 16.76 3.20
C GLY A 248 -10.56 16.48 3.54
N GLN A 249 -10.23 16.44 4.82
CA GLN A 249 -8.88 16.19 5.30
C GLN A 249 -8.52 14.71 5.14
N VAL A 250 -7.32 14.42 4.63
CA VAL A 250 -6.83 13.03 4.45
C VAL A 250 -5.41 12.87 4.99
N LEU A 251 -5.18 11.80 5.73
CA LEU A 251 -3.87 11.47 6.32
C LEU A 251 -3.38 10.12 5.81
N ASN A 252 -2.24 10.11 5.11
CA ASN A 252 -1.56 8.86 4.75
C ASN A 252 -0.78 8.33 5.97
N VAL A 253 -1.26 7.25 6.59
CA VAL A 253 -0.64 6.67 7.79
C VAL A 253 0.71 6.06 7.45
N ARG A 254 0.80 5.32 6.33
CA ARG A 254 2.02 4.67 5.87
C ARG A 254 3.18 5.64 5.63
N LYS A 255 2.90 6.87 5.17
CA LYS A 255 3.92 7.93 5.01
C LYS A 255 4.66 8.19 6.33
N HIS A 256 3.97 8.07 7.46
CA HIS A 256 4.45 8.44 8.79
C HIS A 256 4.85 7.22 9.63
N ASN A 257 5.14 6.08 8.99
CA ASN A 257 5.80 4.95 9.65
C ASN A 257 7.01 5.40 10.48
N GLY A 258 7.10 4.90 11.72
CA GLY A 258 8.17 5.23 12.66
C GLY A 258 7.95 6.52 13.44
N TYR A 259 6.91 7.31 13.16
CA TYR A 259 6.60 8.51 13.94
C TYR A 259 6.04 8.09 15.30
N TYR A 260 6.55 8.65 16.38
CA TYR A 260 6.01 8.45 17.72
C TYR A 260 4.85 9.41 17.93
N LEU A 261 3.66 8.86 18.14
CA LEU A 261 2.43 9.64 18.28
C LEU A 261 1.79 9.38 19.64
N SER A 262 1.07 10.37 20.15
CA SER A 262 -0.03 10.18 21.08
C SER A 262 -1.35 10.16 20.30
N PHE A 263 -2.15 9.12 20.50
CA PHE A 263 -3.43 8.92 19.84
C PHE A 263 -4.55 8.84 20.88
N SER A 264 -5.59 9.63 20.70
CA SER A 264 -6.79 9.59 21.54
C SER A 264 -8.06 9.72 20.71
N PHE A 265 -9.15 9.23 21.27
CA PHE A 265 -10.49 9.34 20.69
C PHE A 265 -11.55 9.44 21.79
N ASN A 266 -12.63 10.15 21.46
CA ASN A 266 -13.80 10.24 22.32
C ASN A 266 -14.58 8.92 22.27
N SER A 267 -15.11 8.49 23.42
CA SER A 267 -15.91 7.26 23.53
C SER A 267 -17.33 7.50 23.05
#